data_AF-A0A7S2MMW0-F1
#
_entry.id   AF-A0A7S2MMW0-F1
#
_cell.length_a   1.000
_cell.length_b   1.000
_cell.length_c   1.000
_cell.angle_alpha   90.00
_cell.angle_beta   90.00
_cell.angle_gamma   90.00
#
_symmetry.space_group_name_H-M   'P 1'
#
loop_
_entity.id
_entity.type
_entity.pdbx_description
1 polymer ?
#
loop_
_entity_poly.entity_id
_entity_poly.type
_entity_poly.pdbx_seq_one_letter_code
_entity_poly.pdbx_strand_id
1 'polypeptide(L)'
;VQRLRTELAAAQAMLAGVRSRVQSEAPHPVQEAAAAGAAEVPAPETRSEANSPTPAWRRSFAEAGSASPTASDCSGSPPPSPCSMRCLSTGVVVSVPQPRRAVGDVASQVPCPRGHGLSLQPATVGGCDWICDGCEVKHEALSSCARYRCAQCDFDLCERCHHMKEE
;
A
#
# COMPACT_ATOMS: atom_id res chain seq x y z
N VAL A 1 -23.08 -25.15 -32.26
CA VAL A 1 -22.54 -26.36 -31.57
C VAL A 1 -21.03 -26.52 -31.76
N GLN A 2 -20.48 -26.57 -32.99
CA GLN A 2 -19.02 -26.72 -33.20
C GLN A 2 -18.18 -25.60 -32.57
N ARG A 3 -18.58 -24.33 -32.72
CA ARG A 3 -17.91 -23.17 -32.09
C ARG A 3 -17.83 -23.28 -30.55
N LEU A 4 -18.93 -23.70 -29.92
CA LEU A 4 -18.97 -23.89 -28.47
C LEU A 4 -18.08 -25.06 -28.02
N ARG A 5 -17.94 -26.12 -28.84
CA ARG A 5 -17.02 -27.23 -28.56
C ARG A 5 -15.56 -26.79 -28.64
N THR A 6 -15.20 -25.96 -29.62
CA THR A 6 -13.84 -25.42 -29.73
C THR A 6 -13.51 -24.46 -28.60
N GLU A 7 -14.45 -23.60 -28.19
CA GLU A 7 -14.25 -22.68 -27.05
C GLU A 7 -14.11 -23.45 -25.73
N LEU A 8 -14.92 -24.50 -25.50
CA LEU A 8 -14.81 -25.36 -24.32
C LEU A 8 -13.47 -26.12 -24.27
N ALA A 9 -13.03 -26.67 -25.40
CA ALA A 9 -11.75 -27.38 -25.48
C ALA A 9 -10.56 -26.45 -25.20
N ALA A 10 -10.60 -25.22 -25.71
CA ALA A 10 -9.57 -24.21 -25.43
C ALA A 10 -9.55 -23.81 -23.95
N ALA A 11 -10.72 -23.62 -23.32
CA ALA A 11 -10.83 -23.33 -21.89
C ALA A 11 -10.29 -24.48 -21.02
N GLN A 12 -10.59 -25.74 -21.39
CA GLN A 12 -10.07 -26.92 -20.69
C GLN A 12 -8.53 -27.03 -20.80
N ALA A 13 -7.96 -26.73 -21.97
CA ALA A 13 -6.50 -26.73 -22.15
C ALA A 13 -5.81 -25.65 -21.29
N MET A 14 -6.42 -24.46 -21.19
CA MET A 14 -5.92 -23.38 -20.33
C MET A 14 -5.94 -23.77 -18.85
N LEU A 15 -7.03 -24.37 -18.37
CA LEU A 15 -7.15 -24.83 -16.98
C LEU A 15 -6.14 -25.94 -16.66
N ALA A 16 -5.87 -26.86 -17.59
CA ALA A 16 -4.85 -27.89 -17.42
C ALA A 16 -3.43 -27.29 -17.27
N GLY A 17 -3.12 -26.24 -18.04
CA GLY A 17 -1.84 -25.52 -17.94
C GLY A 17 -1.65 -24.82 -16.59
N VAL A 18 -2.70 -24.19 -16.06
CA VAL A 18 -2.66 -23.55 -14.73
C VAL A 18 -2.44 -24.58 -13.63
N ARG A 19 -3.12 -25.73 -13.68
CA ARG A 19 -2.97 -26.81 -12.68
C ARG A 19 -1.55 -27.38 -12.63
N SER A 20 -0.88 -27.46 -13.78
CA SER A 20 0.51 -27.94 -13.86
C SER A 20 1.49 -27.00 -13.13
N ARG A 21 1.32 -25.67 -13.26
CA ARG A 21 2.17 -24.69 -12.58
C ARG A 21 2.03 -24.73 -11.06
N VAL A 22 0.81 -24.93 -10.56
CA VAL A 22 0.56 -25.03 -9.11
C VAL A 22 1.24 -26.26 -8.50
N GLN A 23 1.37 -27.36 -9.25
CA GLN A 23 2.05 -28.57 -8.76
C GLN A 23 3.58 -28.45 -8.76
N SER A 24 4.16 -27.63 -9.66
CA SER A 24 5.61 -27.38 -9.67
C SER A 24 6.09 -26.44 -8.56
N GLU A 25 5.18 -25.68 -7.94
CA GLU A 25 5.47 -24.76 -6.83
C GLU A 25 5.06 -25.34 -5.46
N ALA A 26 4.90 -26.66 -5.35
CA ALA A 26 4.76 -27.29 -4.04
C ALA A 26 6.10 -27.09 -3.27
N PRO A 27 6.08 -26.43 -2.10
CA PRO A 27 7.27 -26.25 -1.30
C PRO A 27 7.87 -27.62 -0.97
N HIS A 28 9.18 -27.76 -1.23
CA HIS A 28 9.93 -28.94 -0.84
C HIS A 28 9.66 -29.23 0.65
N PRO A 29 9.34 -30.49 1.02
CA PRO A 29 9.27 -30.85 2.43
C PRO A 29 10.65 -30.61 3.03
N VAL A 30 10.74 -29.59 3.87
CA VAL A 30 11.91 -29.35 4.73
C VAL A 30 12.10 -30.63 5.53
N GLN A 31 13.22 -31.32 5.28
CA GLN A 31 13.65 -32.44 6.10
C GLN A 31 13.98 -31.89 7.48
N GLU A 32 13.01 -31.99 8.38
CA GLU A 32 13.16 -31.73 9.80
C GLU A 32 14.11 -32.80 10.37
N ALA A 33 15.39 -32.44 10.48
CA ALA A 33 16.38 -33.27 11.12
C ALA A 33 16.01 -33.37 12.61
N ALA A 34 15.48 -34.52 12.99
CA ALA A 34 15.24 -34.91 14.37
C ALA A 34 16.56 -34.97 15.15
N ALA A 35 16.93 -33.85 15.77
CA ALA A 35 17.93 -33.83 16.84
C ALA A 35 17.20 -34.00 18.17
N ALA A 36 17.15 -35.24 18.65
CA ALA A 36 16.76 -35.57 20.01
C ALA A 36 17.79 -34.99 20.98
N GLY A 37 17.43 -33.89 21.65
CA GLY A 37 18.16 -33.30 22.76
C GLY A 37 17.18 -32.95 23.86
N ALA A 38 17.00 -33.87 24.81
CA ALA A 38 16.24 -33.62 26.03
C ALA A 38 16.98 -32.57 26.87
N ALA A 39 16.47 -31.34 26.87
CA ALA A 39 16.84 -30.32 27.84
C ALA A 39 15.60 -30.01 28.70
N GLU A 40 15.76 -30.27 29.97
CA GLU A 40 14.85 -29.99 31.08
C GLU A 40 14.40 -28.52 31.02
N VAL A 41 13.09 -28.28 30.88
CA VAL A 41 12.50 -26.94 30.87
C VAL A 41 12.19 -26.54 32.31
N PRO A 42 12.84 -25.51 32.88
CA PRO A 42 12.43 -24.96 34.17
C PRO A 42 11.11 -24.19 34.03
N ALA A 43 10.33 -24.24 35.12
CA ALA A 43 8.96 -23.71 35.24
C ALA A 43 8.81 -22.24 34.80
N PRO A 44 7.63 -21.84 34.27
CA PRO A 44 7.35 -20.45 33.93
C PRO A 44 7.17 -19.60 35.19
N GLU A 45 8.11 -18.68 35.43
CA GLU A 45 7.92 -17.60 36.39
C GLU A 45 6.88 -16.61 35.86
N THR A 46 5.88 -16.38 36.71
CA THR A 46 4.80 -15.40 36.56
C THR A 46 5.38 -13.98 36.58
N ARG A 47 5.76 -13.47 35.41
CA ARG A 47 6.22 -12.08 35.31
C ARG A 47 5.05 -11.13 35.11
N SER A 48 4.64 -10.59 36.26
CA SER A 48 3.86 -9.38 36.50
C SER A 48 3.82 -8.37 35.35
N GLU A 49 2.59 -8.14 34.89
CA GLU A 49 2.03 -6.87 34.46
C GLU A 49 2.74 -5.64 35.09
N ALA A 50 3.53 -4.91 34.30
CA ALA A 50 3.87 -3.52 34.58
C ALA A 50 4.49 -2.84 33.34
N ASN A 51 3.88 -1.71 32.98
CA ASN A 51 4.44 -0.64 32.15
C ASN A 51 4.69 -0.94 30.67
N SER A 52 3.63 -0.82 29.88
CA SER A 52 3.79 -0.38 28.49
C SER A 52 4.38 1.04 28.49
N PRO A 53 5.59 1.27 27.92
CA PRO A 53 6.08 2.62 27.73
C PRO A 53 5.19 3.31 26.68
N THR A 54 4.56 4.42 27.06
CA THR A 54 4.03 5.38 26.09
C THR A 54 5.15 5.73 25.10
N PRO A 55 4.93 5.60 23.78
CA PRO A 55 5.96 5.91 22.80
C PRO A 55 6.38 7.38 22.92
N ALA A 56 7.68 7.60 23.07
CA ALA A 56 8.31 8.86 23.47
C ALA A 56 8.21 10.01 22.45
N TRP A 57 7.55 9.82 21.30
CA TRP A 57 7.38 10.89 20.31
C TRP A 57 6.27 11.91 20.68
N ARG A 58 5.54 11.69 21.78
CA ARG A 58 4.46 12.57 22.26
C ARG A 58 4.89 13.66 23.25
N ARG A 59 6.15 14.13 23.18
CA ARG A 59 6.63 15.29 23.95
C ARG A 59 7.55 16.16 23.11
N SER A 60 6.99 17.00 22.24
CA SER A 60 7.65 18.21 21.72
C SER A 60 6.65 19.09 20.95
N PHE A 61 5.57 19.56 21.58
CA PHE A 61 4.81 20.71 21.08
C PHE A 61 4.14 21.43 22.25
N ALA A 62 4.96 21.94 23.17
CA ALA A 62 4.55 23.01 24.07
C ALA A 62 5.79 23.82 24.43
N GLU A 63 5.77 25.07 23.99
CA GLU A 63 6.55 26.20 24.51
C GLU A 63 8.07 26.21 24.27
N ALA A 64 8.48 26.90 23.20
CA ALA A 64 9.56 27.90 23.29
C ALA A 64 9.60 28.77 22.02
N GLY A 65 9.58 30.08 22.24
CA GLY A 65 10.52 30.96 21.55
C GLY A 65 10.11 31.46 20.16
N SER A 66 9.51 32.64 20.17
CA SER A 66 9.65 33.60 19.09
C SER A 66 11.15 33.84 18.82
N ALA A 67 11.67 33.28 17.74
CA ALA A 67 12.96 33.66 17.18
C ALA A 67 12.82 33.65 15.65
N SER A 68 12.89 34.85 15.07
CA SER A 68 12.91 35.06 13.62
C SER A 68 14.15 34.39 13.01
N PRO A 69 13.99 33.49 12.02
CA PRO A 69 15.11 33.13 11.16
C PRO A 69 15.32 34.25 10.15
N THR A 70 16.50 34.86 10.21
CA THR A 70 17.03 35.74 9.18
C THR A 70 17.03 35.04 7.83
N ALA A 71 16.53 35.74 6.80
CA ALA A 71 16.57 35.33 5.42
C ALA A 71 17.98 34.86 5.03
N SER A 72 18.12 33.57 4.76
CA SER A 72 19.28 33.01 4.07
C SER A 72 18.85 32.74 2.63
N ASP A 73 19.43 33.53 1.74
CA ASP A 73 19.42 33.41 0.30
C ASP A 73 19.50 31.95 -0.20
N CYS A 74 18.41 31.47 -0.80
CA CYS A 74 18.43 30.36 -1.74
C CYS A 74 18.19 30.90 -3.16
N SER A 75 19.11 31.75 -3.61
CA SER A 75 19.24 32.12 -5.01
C SER A 75 19.85 30.94 -5.78
N GLY A 76 18.99 30.08 -6.34
CA GLY A 76 19.43 28.88 -7.06
C GLY A 76 18.30 28.20 -7.84
N SER A 77 17.58 28.96 -8.66
CA SER A 77 16.68 28.39 -9.68
C SER A 77 17.51 27.69 -10.77
N PRO A 78 17.30 26.40 -11.07
CA PRO A 78 17.74 25.83 -12.34
C PRO A 78 16.84 26.36 -13.48
N PRO A 79 17.40 26.58 -14.69
CA PRO A 79 16.64 27.09 -15.82
C PRO A 79 15.58 26.07 -16.28
N PRO A 80 14.40 26.53 -16.75
CA PRO A 80 13.48 25.65 -17.46
C PRO A 80 14.11 25.18 -18.78
N SER A 81 14.10 23.87 -19.00
CA SER A 81 14.49 23.25 -20.27
C SER A 81 13.68 23.83 -21.45
N PRO A 82 14.33 24.23 -22.56
CA PRO A 82 13.65 24.70 -23.76
C PRO A 82 13.24 23.51 -24.63
N CYS A 83 12.01 23.03 -24.47
CA CYS A 83 11.32 22.28 -25.52
C CYS A 83 10.17 23.14 -26.06
N SER A 84 10.55 24.17 -26.80
CA SER A 84 9.65 24.91 -27.68
C SER A 84 9.90 24.44 -29.10
N MET A 85 8.96 23.73 -29.70
CA MET A 85 8.29 24.16 -30.95
C MET A 85 7.56 23.00 -31.65
N ARG A 86 6.24 23.18 -31.71
CA ARG A 86 5.34 22.90 -32.84
C ARG A 86 5.05 21.43 -33.18
N CYS A 87 3.80 21.06 -32.91
CA CYS A 87 2.92 20.46 -33.91
C CYS A 87 1.54 21.14 -33.80
N LEU A 88 1.30 22.14 -34.65
CA LEU A 88 -0.05 22.62 -34.94
C LEU A 88 -0.72 21.57 -35.83
N SER A 89 -1.40 20.62 -35.21
CA SER A 89 -2.34 19.75 -35.90
C SER A 89 -3.72 20.06 -35.34
N THR A 90 -4.44 20.92 -36.07
CA THR A 90 -5.86 21.18 -35.90
C THR A 90 -6.63 19.89 -36.15
N GLY A 91 -6.67 19.02 -35.16
CA GLY A 91 -7.58 17.88 -35.10
C GLY A 91 -8.75 18.28 -34.24
N VAL A 92 -9.91 18.50 -34.86
CA VAL A 92 -11.20 18.51 -34.16
C VAL A 92 -11.35 17.13 -33.53
N VAL A 93 -10.93 17.00 -32.28
CA VAL A 93 -11.31 15.86 -31.46
C VAL A 93 -12.78 16.07 -31.13
N VAL A 94 -13.64 15.43 -31.92
CA VAL A 94 -15.00 15.16 -31.48
C VAL A 94 -14.84 14.41 -30.16
N SER A 95 -15.10 15.10 -29.05
CA SER A 95 -15.23 14.49 -27.74
C SER A 95 -16.41 13.55 -27.83
N VAL A 96 -16.17 12.32 -28.27
CA VAL A 96 -17.12 11.22 -28.13
C VAL A 96 -17.28 11.09 -26.61
N PRO A 97 -18.47 11.33 -26.05
CA PRO A 97 -18.70 11.06 -24.64
C PRO A 97 -18.34 9.60 -24.43
N GLN A 98 -17.26 9.34 -23.68
CA GLN A 98 -16.87 7.98 -23.38
C GLN A 98 -18.10 7.31 -22.75
N PRO A 99 -18.56 6.16 -23.27
CA PRO A 99 -19.58 5.39 -22.59
C PRO A 99 -19.01 5.09 -21.22
N ARG A 100 -19.64 5.67 -20.19
CA ARG A 100 -19.36 5.43 -18.78
C ARG A 100 -19.31 3.91 -18.62
N ARG A 101 -18.09 3.36 -18.61
CA ARG A 101 -17.89 1.93 -18.46
C ARG A 101 -18.51 1.56 -17.13
N ALA A 102 -19.28 0.49 -17.21
CA ALA A 102 -20.15 -0.02 -16.18
C ALA A 102 -19.51 0.08 -14.79
N VAL A 103 -20.38 0.48 -13.87
CA VAL A 103 -20.33 0.34 -12.42
C VAL A 103 -19.70 -1.01 -12.06
N GLY A 104 -18.38 -1.09 -12.06
CA GLY A 104 -17.63 -2.18 -11.47
C GLY A 104 -17.49 -1.83 -10.00
N ASP A 105 -17.97 -2.75 -9.14
CA ASP A 105 -17.82 -2.76 -7.69
C ASP A 105 -17.44 -1.41 -7.08
N VAL A 106 -18.46 -0.68 -6.64
CA VAL A 106 -18.30 0.46 -5.73
C VAL A 106 -17.87 -0.12 -4.37
N ALA A 107 -16.65 -0.67 -4.31
CA ALA A 107 -15.94 -0.81 -3.06
C ALA A 107 -15.89 0.60 -2.48
N SER A 108 -16.49 0.79 -1.31
CA SER A 108 -16.66 2.03 -0.59
C SER A 108 -15.34 2.78 -0.43
N GLN A 109 -14.94 3.57 -1.44
CA GLN A 109 -13.69 4.30 -1.37
C GLN A 109 -13.87 5.47 -0.41
N VAL A 110 -13.39 5.30 0.82
CA VAL A 110 -13.25 6.39 1.79
C VAL A 110 -12.39 7.48 1.14
N PRO A 111 -12.92 8.69 0.90
CA PRO A 111 -12.12 9.77 0.37
C PRO A 111 -11.17 10.31 1.44
N CYS A 112 -10.02 10.83 1.01
CA CYS A 112 -9.18 11.62 1.91
C CYS A 112 -9.91 12.91 2.35
N PRO A 113 -9.40 13.66 3.34
CA PRO A 113 -10.04 14.91 3.80
C PRO A 113 -10.21 15.98 2.70
N ARG A 114 -9.49 15.86 1.58
CA ARG A 114 -9.59 16.75 0.42
C ARG A 114 -10.56 16.24 -0.66
N GLY A 115 -11.22 15.09 -0.45
CA GLY A 115 -12.17 14.50 -1.40
C GLY A 115 -11.55 13.63 -2.49
N HIS A 116 -10.24 13.34 -2.44
CA HIS A 116 -9.58 12.45 -3.40
C HIS A 116 -9.77 10.97 -3.01
N GLY A 117 -9.81 10.08 -3.98
CA GLY A 117 -9.85 8.63 -3.72
C GLY A 117 -8.54 8.10 -3.13
N LEU A 118 -8.66 7.13 -2.23
CA LEU A 118 -7.54 6.35 -1.71
C LEU A 118 -7.31 5.11 -2.55
N SER A 119 -6.04 4.79 -2.82
CA SER A 119 -5.64 3.56 -3.51
C SER A 119 -4.98 2.60 -2.54
N LEU A 120 -5.40 1.34 -2.55
CA LEU A 120 -4.77 0.28 -1.79
C LEU A 120 -3.38 0.00 -2.36
N GLN A 121 -2.36 0.18 -1.55
CA GLN A 121 -0.98 -0.19 -1.81
C GLN A 121 -0.63 -1.38 -0.90
N PRO A 122 -0.25 -2.54 -1.48
CA PRO A 122 0.27 -3.64 -0.68
C PRO A 122 1.56 -3.19 0.02
N ALA A 123 1.78 -3.65 1.25
CA ALA A 123 3.05 -3.46 1.93
C ALA A 123 4.15 -4.09 1.07
N THR A 124 4.94 -3.25 0.39
CA THR A 124 6.06 -3.72 -0.40
C THR A 124 7.15 -4.17 0.55
N VAL A 125 7.56 -5.44 0.43
CA VAL A 125 8.71 -5.97 1.16
C VAL A 125 9.94 -5.14 0.78
N GLY A 126 10.47 -4.38 1.73
CA GLY A 126 11.58 -3.43 1.50
C GLY A 126 11.15 -1.97 1.29
N GLY A 127 9.88 -1.62 1.54
CA GLY A 127 9.42 -0.23 1.57
C GLY A 127 10.04 0.58 2.73
N CYS A 128 9.83 1.90 2.69
CA CYS A 128 10.12 2.77 3.83
C CYS A 128 9.00 2.66 4.88
N ASP A 129 9.34 2.84 6.15
CA ASP A 129 8.34 3.04 7.21
C ASP A 129 7.39 4.18 6.85
N TRP A 130 6.14 4.10 7.31
CA TRP A 130 5.13 5.11 7.08
C TRP A 130 4.28 5.35 8.32
N ILE A 131 3.56 6.46 8.38
CA ILE A 131 2.72 6.85 9.51
C ILE A 131 1.29 6.95 8.99
N CYS A 132 0.35 6.33 9.71
CA CYS A 132 -1.06 6.48 9.40
C CYS A 132 -1.56 7.85 9.87
N ASP A 133 -2.15 8.66 8.99
CA ASP A 133 -2.71 9.98 9.33
C ASP A 133 -3.98 9.90 10.19
N GLY A 134 -4.60 8.71 10.29
CA GLY A 134 -5.80 8.49 11.09
C GLY A 134 -5.51 8.23 12.57
N CYS A 135 -4.53 7.37 12.85
CA CYS A 135 -4.16 6.97 14.22
C CYS A 135 -2.78 7.44 14.67
N GLU A 136 -2.01 8.08 13.78
CA GLU A 136 -0.63 8.56 14.00
C GLU A 136 0.35 7.46 14.43
N VAL A 137 0.03 6.19 14.16
CA VAL A 137 0.91 5.05 14.45
C VAL A 137 1.88 4.86 13.29
N LYS A 138 3.17 4.71 13.62
CA LYS A 138 4.21 4.32 12.68
C LYS A 138 4.10 2.83 12.38
N HIS A 139 3.95 2.49 11.11
CA HIS A 139 3.93 1.12 10.60
C HIS A 139 5.27 0.81 9.92
N GLU A 140 5.86 -0.31 10.29
CA GLU A 140 7.07 -0.83 9.66
C GLU A 140 6.72 -1.43 8.30
N ALA A 141 7.60 -1.29 7.32
CA ALA A 141 7.37 -1.82 5.97
C ALA A 141 7.23 -3.35 5.89
N LEU A 142 7.66 -4.06 6.95
CA LEU A 142 7.52 -5.52 7.07
C LEU A 142 6.17 -5.94 7.66
N SER A 143 5.38 -5.00 8.18
CA SER A 143 4.05 -5.33 8.70
C SER A 143 3.12 -5.65 7.53
N SER A 144 2.42 -6.78 7.61
CA SER A 144 1.46 -7.26 6.60
C SER A 144 0.20 -6.39 6.48
N CYS A 145 0.23 -5.16 7.00
CA CYS A 145 -0.90 -4.26 7.02
C CYS A 145 -1.02 -3.53 5.68
N ALA A 146 -2.19 -3.62 5.07
CA ALA A 146 -2.55 -2.85 3.89
C ALA A 146 -2.44 -1.33 4.16
N ARG A 147 -1.86 -0.60 3.20
CA ARG A 147 -1.75 0.87 3.22
C ARG A 147 -2.68 1.48 2.19
N TYR A 148 -3.53 2.41 2.60
CA TYR A 148 -4.42 3.14 1.72
C TYR A 148 -3.85 4.55 1.52
N ARG A 149 -3.30 4.83 0.33
CA ARG A 149 -2.60 6.09 0.02
C ARG A 149 -3.37 6.95 -0.97
N CYS A 150 -3.45 8.25 -0.70
CA CYS A 150 -3.85 9.25 -1.67
C CYS A 150 -2.62 9.72 -2.47
N ALA A 151 -2.62 9.50 -3.79
CA ALA A 151 -1.51 9.93 -4.64
C ALA A 151 -1.40 11.46 -4.82
N GLN A 152 -2.44 12.23 -4.48
CA GLN A 152 -2.48 13.67 -4.72
C GLN A 152 -2.05 14.53 -3.53
N CYS A 153 -2.28 14.04 -2.31
CA CYS A 153 -1.96 14.78 -1.09
C CYS A 153 -1.17 13.97 -0.07
N ASP A 154 -0.64 12.81 -0.48
CA ASP A 154 0.19 11.91 0.32
C ASP A 154 -0.45 11.49 1.66
N PHE A 155 -1.78 11.46 1.71
CA PHE A 155 -2.54 11.03 2.88
C PHE A 155 -2.59 9.51 2.94
N ASP A 156 -2.21 8.92 4.07
CA ASP A 156 -2.04 7.49 4.29
C ASP A 156 -2.93 7.01 5.43
N LEU A 157 -3.71 5.95 5.21
CA LEU A 157 -4.47 5.25 6.24
C LEU A 157 -4.03 3.79 6.34
N CYS A 158 -4.01 3.26 7.57
CA CYS A 158 -3.99 1.83 7.79
C CYS A 158 -5.37 1.22 7.57
N GLU A 159 -5.41 -0.08 7.31
CA GLU A 159 -6.63 -0.86 7.10
C GLU A 159 -7.69 -0.62 8.19
N ARG A 160 -7.26 -0.57 9.46
CA ARG A 160 -8.16 -0.28 10.58
C ARG A 160 -8.81 1.10 10.48
N CYS A 161 -8.02 2.14 10.18
CA CYS A 161 -8.54 3.50 10.05
C CYS A 161 -9.40 3.68 8.79
N HIS A 162 -9.13 2.90 7.74
CA HIS A 162 -9.96 2.87 6.54
C HIS A 162 -11.35 2.29 6.85
N HIS A 163 -11.43 1.10 7.47
CA HIS A 163 -12.72 0.48 7.81
C HIS A 163 -13.56 1.32 8.78
N MET A 164 -12.93 1.98 9.75
CA MET A 164 -13.64 2.87 10.69
C MET A 164 -14.30 4.10 10.02
N LYS A 165 -13.96 4.42 8.78
CA LYS A 165 -14.57 5.52 8.02
C LYS A 165 -15.62 5.06 7.02
N GLU A 166 -15.80 3.76 6.82
CA GLU A 166 -16.87 3.22 5.96
C GLU A 166 -18.22 3.11 6.70
N GLU A 167 -18.20 3.07 8.04
CA GLU A 167 -19.39 3.07 8.91
C GLU A 167 -20.00 4.46 9.09
#